data_AF-W9UYQ7-F1
#
_entry.id   AF-W9UYQ7-F1
#
_cell.length_a   1.000
_cell.length_b   1.000
_cell.length_c   1.000
_cell.angle_alpha   90.00
_cell.angle_beta   90.00
_cell.angle_gamma   90.00
#
_symmetry.space_group_name_H-M   'P 1'
#
loop_
_entity.id
_entity.type
_entity.pdbx_description
1 polymer ?
#
loop_
_entity_poly.entity_id
_entity_poly.type
_entity_poly.pdbx_seq_one_letter_code
_entity_poly.pdbx_strand_id
1 'polypeptide(L)' 'MKVVQILPDLHGGGVERGTLEIAAGLVQAGHESIVISAGGRMVPQLEAEGSVM' A
#
# COMPACT_ATOMS: atom_id res chain seq x y z
N MET A 1 -1.33 14.48 4.82
CA MET A 1 -2.70 14.01 5.16
C MET A 1 -2.64 12.52 5.46
N LYS A 2 -3.67 11.94 6.09
CA LYS A 2 -3.75 10.50 6.35
C LYS A 2 -4.72 9.85 5.37
N VAL A 3 -4.25 8.84 4.63
CA VAL A 3 -5.03 8.15 3.60
C VAL A 3 -5.04 6.65 3.89
N VAL A 4 -6.22 6.04 3.83
CA VAL A 4 -6.42 4.61 4.08
C VAL A 4 -6.93 3.96 2.79
N GLN A 5 -6.21 2.94 2.32
CA GLN A 5 -6.63 2.05 1.25
C GLN A 5 -7.07 0.72 1.85
N ILE A 6 -8.15 0.14 1.34
CA ILE A 6 -8.68 -1.14 1.82
C ILE A 6 -8.89 -2.04 0.60
N LEU A 7 -8.34 -3.24 0.66
CA LEU A 7 -8.48 -4.27 -0.36
C LEU A 7 -8.40 -5.67 0.25
N PRO A 8 -8.87 -6.73 -0.45
CA PRO A 8 -8.88 -8.08 0.12
C PRO A 8 -7.50 -8.62 0.47
N ASP A 9 -6.53 -8.57 -0.45
CA ASP A 9 -5.19 -9.13 -0.28
C ASP A 9 -4.13 -8.39 -1.14
N LEU A 10 -2.86 -8.75 -0.95
CA LEU A 10 -1.69 -8.21 -1.64
C LEU A 10 -0.87 -9.32 -2.32
N HIS A 11 -1.53 -10.20 -3.08
CA HIS A 11 -0.87 -11.28 -3.84
C HIS A 11 -0.37 -10.88 -5.24
N GLY A 12 -0.74 -9.70 -5.77
CA GLY A 12 -0.09 -9.10 -6.95
C GLY A 12 -0.80 -9.22 -8.28
N GLY A 13 -2.12 -9.10 -8.28
CA GLY A 13 -2.89 -8.73 -9.45
C GLY A 13 -2.69 -7.24 -9.84
N GLY A 14 -3.57 -6.75 -10.71
CA GLY A 14 -3.51 -5.36 -11.19
C GLY A 14 -3.86 -4.33 -10.11
N VAL A 15 -4.84 -4.62 -9.26
CA VAL A 15 -5.34 -3.70 -8.22
C VAL A 15 -4.30 -3.51 -7.13
N GLU A 16 -3.62 -4.59 -6.75
CA GLU A 16 -2.60 -4.63 -5.71
C GLU A 16 -1.37 -3.84 -6.13
N ARG A 17 -0.95 -3.98 -7.40
CA ARG A 17 0.15 -3.16 -7.96
C ARG A 17 -0.20 -1.68 -8.00
N GLY A 18 -1.40 -1.33 -8.47
CA GLY A 18 -1.86 0.05 -8.43
C GLY A 18 -1.98 0.60 -7.00
N THR A 19 -2.34 -0.26 -6.04
CA THR A 19 -2.38 0.09 -4.61
C THR A 19 -1.00 0.51 -4.11
N LEU A 20 0.06 -0.24 -4.42
CA LEU A 20 1.43 0.11 -4.08
C LEU A 20 1.90 1.40 -4.79
N GLU A 21 1.63 1.55 -6.09
CA GLU A 21 1.99 2.76 -6.84
C GLU A 21 1.39 4.03 -6.22
N ILE A 22 0.11 3.97 -5.86
CA ILE A 22 -0.59 5.08 -5.19
C ILE A 22 -0.02 5.30 -3.78
N ALA A 23 0.17 4.22 -3.02
CA ALA A 23 0.67 4.28 -1.65
C ALA A 23 2.08 4.91 -1.58
N ALA A 24 3.00 4.47 -2.44
CA ALA A 24 4.32 5.04 -2.58
C ALA A 24 4.27 6.52 -2.99
N GLY A 25 3.39 6.89 -3.93
CA GLY A 25 3.17 8.28 -4.32
C GLY A 25 2.69 9.16 -3.16
N LEU A 26 1.80 8.64 -2.30
CA LEU A 26 1.34 9.34 -1.10
C LEU A 26 2.47 9.55 -0.10
N VAL A 27 3.29 8.52 0.15
CA VAL A 27 4.46 8.63 1.03
C VAL A 27 5.45 9.68 0.50
N GLN A 28 5.77 9.64 -0.80
CA GLN A 28 6.65 10.62 -1.43
C GLN A 28 6.12 12.05 -1.34
N ALA A 29 4.79 12.23 -1.34
CA ALA A 29 4.14 13.53 -1.12
C ALA A 29 4.09 13.96 0.37
N GLY A 30 4.71 13.21 1.29
CA GLY A 30 4.70 13.50 2.72
C GLY A 30 3.37 13.20 3.40
N HIS A 31 2.58 12.26 2.86
CA HIS A 31 1.34 11.79 3.47
C HIS A 31 1.56 10.48 4.23
N GLU A 32 0.72 10.25 5.23
CA GLU A 32 0.66 8.97 5.93
C GLU A 32 -0.23 8.03 5.12
N SER A 33 0.34 6.92 4.64
CA SER A 33 -0.35 5.91 3.83
C SER A 33 -0.54 4.63 4.64
N ILE A 34 -1.79 4.21 4.80
CA ILE A 34 -2.17 2.97 5.48
C ILE A 34 -2.90 2.06 4.50
N VAL A 35 -2.54 0.78 4.46
CA VAL A 35 -3.19 -0.22 3.60
C VAL A 35 -3.66 -1.40 4.42
N ILE A 36 -4.98 -1.55 4.54
CA ILE A 36 -5.60 -2.66 5.26
C ILE A 36 -5.91 -3.78 4.26
N SER A 37 -5.36 -4.97 4.50
CA SER A 37 -5.64 -6.19 3.71
C SER A 37 -5.45 -7.46 4.55
N ALA A 38 -5.81 -8.63 4.00
CA ALA A 38 -5.49 -9.92 4.59
C ALA A 38 -3.99 -10.31 4.45
N GLY A 39 -3.15 -9.41 3.96
CA GLY A 39 -1.73 -9.64 3.70
C GLY A 39 -1.45 -10.20 2.32
N GLY A 40 -0.23 -10.72 2.12
CA GLY A 40 0.20 -11.24 0.83
C GLY A 40 1.70 -11.08 0.61
N ARG A 41 2.16 -11.47 -0.58
CA ARG A 41 3.60 -11.45 -0.91
C ARG A 41 4.16 -10.05 -1.14
N MET A 42 3.31 -9.05 -1.39
CA MET A 42 3.74 -7.68 -1.67
C MET A 42 3.83 -6.79 -0.42
N VAL A 43 3.46 -7.33 0.74
CA VAL A 43 3.49 -6.60 2.02
C VAL A 43 4.89 -6.07 2.34
N PRO A 44 5.98 -6.86 2.22
CA PRO A 44 7.31 -6.34 2.49
C PRO A 44 7.71 -5.19 1.56
N GLN A 45 7.20 -5.20 0.31
CA GLN A 45 7.45 -4.10 -0.62
C GLN A 45 6.70 -2.84 -0.20
N LEU A 46 5.41 -2.97 0.14
CA LEU A 46 4.58 -1.87 0.63
C LEU A 46 5.22 -1.19 1.86
N GLU A 47 5.68 -1.98 2.83
CA GLU A 47 6.34 -1.47 4.04
C GLU A 47 7.70 -0.84 3.74
N ALA A 48 8.48 -1.43 2.83
CA ALA A 48 9.75 -0.86 2.38
C ALA A 48 9.57 0.47 1.62
N GLU A 49 8.42 0.68 0.98
CA GLU A 49 8.03 1.93 0.32
C GLU A 49 7.49 2.99 1.31
N GLY A 50 7.39 2.65 2.60
CA GLY A 50 7.10 3.59 3.69
C GLY A 50 5.62 3.65 4.11
N SER A 51 4.77 2.82 3.51
CA SER A 51 3.38 2.65 3.96
C SER A 51 3.29 1.69 5.15
N VAL A 52 2.20 1.80 5.91
CA VAL A 52 1.92 0.91 7.06
C VAL A 52 0.77 -0.03 6.69
N MET A 53 0.89 -1.31 7.09
CA MET A 53 -0.18 -2.30 6.99
C MET A 53 -1.14 -2.23 8.19
#